data_AF-A0A024TJP6-F1
#
_entry.id   AF-A0A024TJP6-F1
#
_cell.length_a   1.000
_cell.length_b   1.000
_cell.length_c   1.000
_cell.angle_alpha   90.00
_cell.angle_beta   90.00
_cell.angle_gamma   90.00
#
_symmetry.space_group_name_H-M   'P 1'
#
loop_
_entity.id
_entity.type
_entity.pdbx_description
1 polymer ?
#
loop_
_entity_poly.entity_id
_entity_poly.type
_entity_poly.pdbx_seq_one_letter_code
_entity_poly.pdbx_strand_id
1 'polypeptide(L)'
;MRDLTNEDLEAILREILLNSSKTSLTRLPNGIAQLLAEKYGCHHSTIRRVFAQAKQQGVVDGNMKVLVASRKKGKVGRKMAFTADQVKAKLLQVPSEGKLGLFRSHLNAIRPFLTEANKYCRMKFAFKMVRANMELNDMMQSVHLDEKWLYLTKTTRKYYLVTRENEPKCTCKSKRTSARNVDELVANVEAAFVDYPSERLDRTFLTLQACMIETLKCRGDNAYKVPHQVKEKQARQGRLPESLLCPLDVYKNVKGELDAVDRTEMERVVAEELHGRAGTRARTNCPE
;
A
#
# COMPACT_ATOMS: atom_id res chain seq x y z
N MET A 1 26.36 19.46 4.26
CA MET A 1 27.31 18.55 3.59
C MET A 1 27.41 18.99 2.14
N ARG A 2 28.60 19.33 1.67
CA ARG A 2 28.80 19.86 0.31
C ARG A 2 28.72 18.73 -0.72
N ASP A 3 28.04 18.97 -1.84
CA ASP A 3 28.11 18.08 -2.99
C ASP A 3 29.44 18.30 -3.72
N LEU A 4 30.25 17.24 -3.81
CA LEU A 4 31.56 17.27 -4.47
C LEU A 4 31.39 17.20 -5.99
N THR A 5 32.08 18.07 -6.71
CA THR A 5 32.18 18.01 -8.17
C THR A 5 33.11 16.88 -8.61
N ASN A 6 33.14 16.54 -9.90
CA ASN A 6 34.10 15.56 -10.41
C ASN A 6 35.55 16.04 -10.23
N GLU A 7 35.80 17.33 -10.37
CA GLU A 7 37.11 17.94 -10.11
C GLU A 7 37.53 17.79 -8.64
N ASP A 8 36.61 17.99 -7.70
CA ASP A 8 36.87 17.79 -6.27
C ASP A 8 37.23 16.32 -5.98
N LEU A 9 36.55 15.36 -6.61
CA LEU A 9 36.80 13.92 -6.44
C LEU A 9 38.17 13.50 -7.01
N GLU A 10 38.58 14.08 -8.13
CA GLU A 10 39.91 13.88 -8.70
C GLU A 10 41.00 14.52 -7.84
N ALA A 11 40.77 15.73 -7.31
CA ALA A 11 41.70 16.41 -6.42
C ALA A 11 41.94 15.60 -5.13
N ILE A 12 40.87 15.06 -4.53
CA ILE A 12 40.96 14.15 -3.38
C ILE A 12 41.86 12.96 -3.71
N LEU A 13 41.69 12.32 -4.86
CA LEU A 13 42.51 11.19 -5.25
C LEU A 13 43.99 11.59 -5.40
N ARG A 14 44.28 12.71 -6.07
CA ARG A 14 45.66 13.21 -6.25
C ARG A 14 46.34 13.46 -4.90
N GLU A 15 45.63 14.07 -3.95
CA GLU A 15 46.16 14.32 -2.61
C GLU A 15 46.40 13.04 -1.81
N ILE A 16 45.56 12.01 -1.97
CA ILE A 16 45.81 10.69 -1.37
C ILE A 16 47.10 10.07 -1.93
N LEU A 17 47.30 10.14 -3.25
CA LEU A 17 48.49 9.58 -3.91
C LEU A 17 49.76 10.32 -3.49
N LEU A 18 49.71 11.66 -3.38
CA LEU A 18 50.83 12.50 -2.93
C LEU A 18 51.24 12.23 -1.48
N ASN A 19 50.28 11.93 -0.60
CA ASN A 19 50.54 11.65 0.81
C ASN A 19 50.82 10.16 1.10
N SER A 20 50.75 9.29 0.09
CA SER A 20 51.12 7.88 0.23
C SER A 20 52.62 7.69 0.00
N SER A 21 53.33 7.09 0.97
CA SER A 21 54.73 6.72 0.76
C SER A 21 54.81 5.61 -0.29
N LYS A 22 55.80 5.70 -1.19
CA LYS A 22 55.98 4.86 -2.39
C LYS A 22 55.98 3.34 -2.15
N THR A 23 55.98 2.89 -0.89
CA THR A 23 56.08 1.49 -0.48
C THR A 23 54.75 0.79 -0.19
N SER A 24 53.61 1.49 -0.01
CA SER A 24 52.33 0.77 0.11
C SER A 24 51.07 1.60 -0.21
N LEU A 25 50.69 1.65 -1.49
CA LEU A 25 49.36 2.09 -1.94
C LEU A 25 48.24 1.08 -1.60
N THR A 26 48.57 0.01 -0.89
CA THR A 26 47.63 -1.08 -0.58
C THR A 26 46.53 -0.66 0.40
N ARG A 27 46.81 0.34 1.26
CA ARG A 27 45.87 0.90 2.24
C ARG A 27 45.96 2.42 2.30
N LEU A 28 44.85 3.05 2.65
CA LEU A 28 44.81 4.50 2.91
C LEU A 28 45.54 4.77 4.23
N PRO A 29 46.52 5.70 4.28
CA PRO A 29 47.22 6.00 5.53
C PRO A 29 46.28 6.52 6.62
N ASN A 30 46.61 6.20 7.87
CA ASN A 30 45.80 6.58 9.03
C ASN A 30 45.71 8.10 9.16
N GLY A 31 44.52 8.61 9.52
CA GLY A 31 44.27 10.05 9.71
C GLY A 31 44.01 10.85 8.43
N ILE A 32 44.53 10.44 7.26
CA ILE A 32 44.34 11.18 5.99
C ILE A 32 42.87 11.32 5.61
N ALA A 33 42.07 10.27 5.84
CA ALA A 33 40.64 10.31 5.55
C ALA A 33 39.90 11.42 6.32
N GLN A 34 40.35 11.73 7.54
CA GLN A 34 39.76 12.75 8.39
C GLN A 34 40.25 14.15 7.99
N LEU A 35 41.54 14.31 7.70
CA LEU A 35 42.11 15.55 7.19
C LEU A 35 41.45 16.00 5.87
N LEU A 36 41.30 15.08 4.92
CA LEU A 36 40.65 15.38 3.63
C LEU A 36 39.14 15.58 3.80
N ALA A 37 38.50 14.91 4.75
CA ALA A 37 37.08 15.13 5.05
C ALA A 37 36.82 16.57 5.52
N GLU A 38 37.67 17.08 6.42
CA GLU A 38 37.60 18.45 6.92
C GLU A 38 37.91 19.47 5.81
N LYS A 39 38.98 19.24 5.03
CA LYS A 39 39.37 20.12 3.93
C LYS A 39 38.30 20.26 2.84
N TYR A 40 37.66 19.16 2.46
CA TYR A 40 36.66 19.14 1.38
C TYR A 40 35.21 19.26 1.88
N GLY A 41 34.98 19.41 3.20
CA GLY A 41 33.64 19.55 3.78
C GLY A 41 32.72 18.34 3.53
N CYS A 42 33.29 17.14 3.52
CA CYS A 42 32.59 15.88 3.26
C CYS A 42 32.84 14.85 4.37
N HIS A 43 32.08 13.75 4.41
CA HIS A 43 32.31 12.70 5.39
C HIS A 43 33.51 11.84 4.99
N HIS A 44 34.30 11.38 5.95
CA HIS A 44 35.48 10.53 5.72
C HIS A 44 35.16 9.23 4.94
N SER A 45 33.91 8.74 5.01
CA SER A 45 33.44 7.61 4.17
C SER A 45 33.47 7.93 2.67
N THR A 46 33.26 9.20 2.28
CA THR A 46 33.36 9.63 0.89
C THR A 46 34.80 9.51 0.40
N ILE A 47 35.78 9.95 1.21
CA ILE A 47 37.21 9.81 0.92
C ILE A 47 37.60 8.34 0.77
N ARG A 48 37.16 7.48 1.71
CA ARG A 48 37.41 6.01 1.63
C ARG A 48 36.80 5.39 0.39
N ARG A 49 35.59 5.81 0.00
CA ARG A 49 34.89 5.32 -1.20
C ARG A 49 35.62 5.73 -2.49
N VAL A 50 36.08 6.98 -2.57
CA VAL A 50 36.89 7.50 -3.69
C VAL A 50 38.14 6.64 -3.87
N PHE A 51 38.87 6.40 -2.78
CA PHE A 51 40.06 5.56 -2.81
C PHE A 51 39.76 4.09 -3.18
N ALA A 52 38.70 3.51 -2.63
CA ALA A 52 38.28 2.15 -2.96
C ALA A 52 37.92 1.99 -4.45
N GLN A 53 37.27 3.00 -5.04
CA GLN A 53 36.93 3.02 -6.47
C GLN A 53 38.18 3.12 -7.36
N ALA A 54 39.18 3.91 -6.97
CA ALA A 54 40.46 3.97 -7.67
C ALA A 54 41.25 2.66 -7.54
N LYS A 55 41.22 2.03 -6.35
CA LYS A 55 41.83 0.72 -6.09
C LYS A 55 41.23 -0.38 -6.97
N GLN A 56 39.91 -0.42 -7.12
CA GLN A 56 39.23 -1.36 -8.02
C GLN A 56 39.63 -1.20 -9.49
N GLN A 57 40.11 -0.03 -9.90
CA GLN A 57 40.55 0.27 -11.27
C GLN A 57 42.06 0.07 -11.47
N GLY A 58 42.77 -0.48 -10.47
CA GLY A 58 44.19 -0.83 -10.60
C GLY A 58 45.16 0.32 -10.30
N VAL A 59 44.76 1.36 -9.56
CA VAL A 59 45.67 2.45 -9.18
C VAL A 59 46.88 1.96 -8.36
N VAL A 60 46.72 0.84 -7.65
CA VAL A 60 47.78 0.20 -6.86
C VAL A 60 48.76 -0.58 -7.76
N ASP A 61 48.30 -1.06 -8.90
CA ASP A 61 49.05 -1.90 -9.85
C ASP A 61 49.72 -1.05 -10.96
N GLY A 62 49.74 0.28 -10.80
CA GLY A 62 50.36 1.23 -11.74
C GLY A 62 49.41 1.85 -12.76
N ASN A 63 48.11 1.53 -12.74
CA ASN A 63 47.14 2.18 -13.63
C ASN A 63 46.73 3.56 -13.11
N MET A 64 47.37 4.61 -13.62
CA MET A 64 47.08 6.01 -13.23
C MET A 64 45.85 6.60 -13.93
N LYS A 65 45.25 5.90 -14.91
CA LYS A 65 44.03 6.32 -15.60
C LYS A 65 42.81 5.74 -14.90
N VAL A 66 42.38 6.39 -13.81
CA VAL A 66 41.19 5.97 -13.04
C VAL A 66 40.10 7.04 -13.06
N LEU A 67 38.85 6.62 -13.20
CA LEU A 67 37.67 7.48 -13.19
C LEU A 67 36.99 7.43 -11.82
N VAL A 68 36.99 8.56 -11.12
CA VAL A 68 36.35 8.70 -9.79
C VAL A 68 35.15 9.65 -9.80
N ALA A 69 34.55 9.87 -10.97
CA ALA A 69 33.37 10.74 -11.11
C ALA A 69 32.18 10.28 -10.24
N SER A 70 31.35 11.25 -9.84
CA SER A 70 30.14 11.00 -9.06
C SER A 70 29.16 10.11 -9.83
N ARG A 71 28.75 8.99 -9.23
CA ARG A 71 27.72 8.09 -9.78
C ARG A 71 26.29 8.51 -9.44
N LYS A 72 26.10 9.68 -8.81
CA LYS A 72 24.75 10.21 -8.55
C LYS A 72 24.08 10.48 -9.91
N LYS A 73 23.18 9.60 -10.33
CA LYS A 73 22.24 9.91 -11.41
C LYS A 73 21.43 11.12 -10.95
N GLY A 74 21.29 12.15 -11.80
CA GLY A 74 20.52 13.36 -11.51
C GLY A 74 19.03 13.08 -11.29
N LYS A 75 18.17 14.09 -11.45
CA LYS A 75 16.71 13.93 -11.30
C LYS A 75 16.18 12.77 -12.19
N VAL A 76 15.97 11.62 -11.57
CA VAL A 76 15.34 10.44 -12.18
C VAL A 76 13.83 10.54 -11.94
N GLY A 77 13.06 10.46 -13.03
CA GLY A 77 11.61 10.60 -12.99
C GLY A 77 11.07 11.39 -14.19
N ARG A 78 9.74 11.41 -14.32
CA ARG A 78 9.03 12.16 -15.37
C ARG A 78 9.30 13.66 -15.17
N LYS A 79 9.91 14.31 -16.17
CA LYS A 79 10.10 15.76 -16.15
C LYS A 79 8.73 16.44 -16.18
N MET A 80 8.54 17.48 -15.35
CA MET A 80 7.32 18.28 -15.39
C MET A 80 7.21 18.94 -16.77
N ALA A 81 6.11 18.67 -17.47
CA ALA A 81 5.88 19.19 -18.82
C ALA A 81 5.57 20.70 -18.84
N PHE A 82 5.18 21.26 -17.69
CA PHE A 82 4.89 22.68 -17.53
C PHE A 82 5.62 23.23 -16.29
N THR A 83 6.20 24.41 -16.43
CA THR A 83 6.75 25.17 -15.30
C THR A 83 5.61 25.82 -14.49
N ALA A 84 5.88 26.18 -13.24
CA ALA A 84 4.88 26.81 -12.37
C ALA A 84 4.32 28.10 -12.99
N ASP A 85 5.17 28.87 -13.67
CA ASP A 85 4.78 30.10 -14.37
C ASP A 85 3.90 29.84 -15.59
N GLN A 86 4.18 28.77 -16.34
CA GLN A 86 3.34 28.33 -17.46
C GLN A 86 1.96 27.86 -17.00
N VAL A 87 1.89 27.16 -15.86
CA VAL A 87 0.60 26.76 -15.25
C VAL A 87 -0.18 27.99 -14.79
N LYS A 88 0.50 28.95 -14.15
CA LYS A 88 -0.11 30.20 -13.68
C LYS A 88 -0.65 31.04 -14.84
N ALA A 89 0.12 31.19 -15.93
CA ALA A 89 -0.30 31.90 -17.13
C ALA A 89 -1.53 31.24 -17.78
N LYS A 90 -1.54 29.91 -17.90
CA LYS A 90 -2.70 29.17 -18.42
C LYS A 90 -3.95 29.31 -17.54
N LEU A 91 -3.80 29.30 -16.22
CA LEU A 91 -4.92 29.51 -15.28
C LEU A 91 -5.50 30.93 -15.34
N LEU A 92 -4.65 31.93 -15.62
CA LEU A 92 -5.07 33.32 -15.81
C LEU A 92 -5.79 33.55 -17.15
N GLN A 93 -5.47 32.76 -18.18
CA GLN A 93 -6.16 32.79 -19.48
C GLN A 93 -7.56 32.18 -19.43
N VAL A 94 -7.92 31.47 -18.36
CA VAL A 94 -9.26 30.92 -18.18
C VAL A 94 -10.23 32.06 -17.82
N PRO A 95 -11.21 32.39 -18.69
CA PRO A 95 -12.15 33.49 -18.45
C PRO A 95 -12.87 33.34 -17.11
N SER A 96 -12.85 34.40 -16.31
CA SER A 96 -13.44 34.45 -14.96
C SER A 96 -14.95 34.19 -14.97
N GLU A 97 -15.63 34.59 -16.05
CA GLU A 97 -17.08 34.55 -16.22
C GLU A 97 -17.63 33.14 -16.53
N GLY A 98 -16.76 32.14 -16.74
CA GLY A 98 -17.14 30.73 -16.94
C GLY A 98 -16.78 29.79 -15.79
N LYS A 99 -16.25 30.30 -14.66
CA LYS A 99 -15.75 29.45 -13.56
C LYS A 99 -16.86 28.75 -12.76
N LEU A 100 -18.09 29.25 -12.81
CA LEU A 100 -19.27 28.58 -12.29
C LEU A 100 -19.76 27.53 -13.30
N GLY A 101 -19.38 26.27 -13.07
CA GLY A 101 -19.89 25.11 -13.81
C GLY A 101 -18.91 24.42 -14.75
N LEU A 102 -17.81 25.08 -15.15
CA LEU A 102 -16.83 24.48 -16.08
C LEU A 102 -15.82 23.54 -15.40
N PHE A 103 -15.47 23.81 -14.13
CA PHE A 103 -14.58 22.98 -13.34
C PHE A 103 -15.38 22.21 -12.29
N ARG A 104 -15.63 20.93 -12.55
CA ARG A 104 -16.19 20.02 -11.56
C ARG A 104 -15.05 19.43 -10.72
N SER A 105 -15.03 19.73 -9.42
CA SER A 105 -14.17 19.00 -8.51
C SER A 105 -14.57 17.52 -8.51
N HIS A 106 -13.63 16.64 -8.85
CA HIS A 106 -13.84 15.20 -8.82
C HIS A 106 -12.84 14.57 -7.85
N LEU A 107 -13.30 14.35 -6.62
CA LEU A 107 -12.61 13.48 -5.68
C LEU A 107 -13.06 12.05 -5.98
N ASN A 108 -12.11 11.18 -6.33
CA ASN A 108 -12.34 9.74 -6.33
C ASN A 108 -11.67 9.16 -5.09
N ALA A 109 -12.42 8.36 -4.33
CA ALA A 109 -11.82 7.53 -3.30
C ALA A 109 -10.77 6.63 -3.95
N ILE A 110 -9.58 6.55 -3.36
CA ILE A 110 -8.57 5.58 -3.79
C ILE A 110 -9.15 4.19 -3.54
N ARG A 111 -9.41 3.45 -4.61
CA ARG A 111 -9.88 2.07 -4.54
C ARG A 111 -8.68 1.12 -4.53
N PRO A 112 -8.73 0.02 -3.78
CA PRO A 112 -7.69 -1.00 -3.84
C PRO A 112 -7.51 -1.50 -5.28
N PHE A 113 -6.26 -1.68 -5.69
CA PHE A 113 -5.95 -2.31 -6.96
C PHE A 113 -6.37 -3.79 -6.92
N LEU A 114 -7.04 -4.26 -7.97
CA LEU A 114 -7.46 -5.65 -8.13
C LEU A 114 -6.77 -6.24 -9.36
N THR A 115 -6.10 -7.39 -9.19
CA THR A 115 -5.64 -8.22 -10.32
C THR A 115 -6.83 -8.93 -10.97
N GLU A 116 -6.64 -9.47 -12.17
CA GLU A 116 -7.68 -10.27 -12.84
C GLU A 116 -8.10 -11.50 -12.02
N ALA A 117 -7.16 -12.13 -11.31
CA ALA A 117 -7.47 -13.22 -10.39
C ALA A 117 -8.38 -12.77 -9.23
N ASN A 118 -8.09 -11.60 -8.64
CA ASN A 118 -8.93 -11.02 -7.59
C ASN A 118 -10.32 -10.67 -8.12
N LYS A 119 -10.44 -10.11 -9.34
CA LYS A 119 -11.73 -9.83 -9.98
C LYS A 119 -12.51 -11.11 -10.22
N TYR A 120 -11.87 -12.15 -10.78
CA TYR A 120 -12.49 -13.46 -10.98
C TYR A 120 -13.02 -14.06 -9.67
N CYS A 121 -12.21 -14.08 -8.60
CA CYS A 121 -12.65 -14.57 -7.30
C CYS A 121 -13.88 -13.84 -6.78
N ARG A 122 -13.88 -12.51 -6.88
CA ARG A 122 -15.01 -11.67 -6.45
C ARG A 122 -16.26 -11.95 -7.27
N MET A 123 -16.12 -12.05 -8.59
CA MET A 123 -17.21 -12.37 -9.50
C MET A 123 -17.80 -13.76 -9.23
N LYS A 124 -16.94 -14.78 -9.12
CA LYS A 124 -17.33 -16.17 -8.79
C LYS A 124 -18.03 -16.26 -7.43
N PHE A 125 -17.52 -15.54 -6.44
CA PHE A 125 -18.14 -15.47 -5.11
C PHE A 125 -19.53 -14.83 -5.17
N ALA A 126 -19.66 -13.66 -5.81
CA ALA A 126 -20.95 -13.00 -5.96
C ALA A 126 -21.94 -13.85 -6.75
N PHE A 127 -21.48 -14.56 -7.78
CA PHE A 127 -22.32 -15.45 -8.60
C PHE A 127 -22.84 -16.64 -7.79
N LYS A 128 -22.00 -17.25 -6.95
CA LYS A 128 -22.40 -18.34 -6.04
C LYS A 128 -23.52 -17.93 -5.07
N MET A 129 -23.63 -16.64 -4.77
CA MET A 129 -24.68 -16.12 -3.87
C MET A 129 -26.04 -15.95 -4.55
N VAL A 130 -26.12 -16.04 -5.88
CA VAL A 130 -27.40 -15.99 -6.60
C VAL A 130 -28.03 -17.39 -6.62
N ARG A 131 -29.24 -17.51 -6.09
CA ARG A 131 -30.02 -18.76 -6.06
C ARG A 131 -30.67 -19.02 -7.42
N ALA A 132 -31.20 -20.24 -7.61
CA ALA A 132 -31.86 -20.64 -8.85
C ALA A 132 -33.09 -19.78 -9.22
N ASN A 133 -33.75 -19.18 -8.22
CA ASN A 133 -34.87 -18.25 -8.40
C ASN A 133 -34.43 -16.81 -8.67
N MET A 134 -33.14 -16.56 -8.93
CA MET A 134 -32.52 -15.25 -9.16
C MET A 134 -32.45 -14.33 -7.93
N GLU A 135 -32.92 -14.77 -6.77
CA GLU A 135 -32.73 -14.03 -5.52
C GLU A 135 -31.32 -14.23 -4.98
N LEU A 136 -30.79 -13.22 -4.30
CA LEU A 136 -29.56 -13.38 -3.56
C LEU A 136 -29.81 -14.15 -2.26
N ASN A 137 -28.80 -14.88 -1.81
CA ASN A 137 -28.82 -15.55 -0.53
C ASN A 137 -29.02 -14.53 0.61
N ASP A 138 -29.87 -14.86 1.58
CA ASP A 138 -30.11 -14.06 2.78
C ASP A 138 -28.86 -13.91 3.68
N MET A 139 -27.88 -14.83 3.56
CA MET A 139 -26.61 -14.84 4.30
C MET A 139 -26.77 -14.86 5.83
N MET A 140 -27.97 -15.17 6.34
CA MET A 140 -28.27 -15.18 7.79
C MET A 140 -27.56 -16.32 8.52
N GLN A 141 -27.14 -17.35 7.79
CA GLN A 141 -26.40 -18.50 8.31
C GLN A 141 -24.87 -18.38 8.12
N SER A 142 -24.37 -17.21 7.71
CA SER A 142 -22.94 -17.00 7.48
C SER A 142 -22.35 -16.01 8.50
N VAL A 143 -21.27 -16.42 9.15
CA VAL A 143 -20.52 -15.55 10.06
C VAL A 143 -19.35 -14.94 9.29
N HIS A 144 -19.44 -13.65 9.01
CA HIS A 144 -18.32 -12.90 8.43
C HIS A 144 -17.37 -12.44 9.53
N LEU A 145 -16.29 -13.20 9.74
CA LEU A 145 -15.22 -12.82 10.66
C LEU A 145 -14.34 -11.75 10.00
N ASP A 146 -14.42 -10.52 10.48
CA ASP A 146 -13.44 -9.49 10.15
C ASP A 146 -12.18 -9.73 11.02
N GLU A 147 -10.99 -9.77 10.40
CA GLU A 147 -9.69 -9.88 11.10
C GLU A 147 -9.57 -8.87 12.25
N LYS A 148 -10.30 -7.74 12.16
CA LYS A 148 -10.35 -6.72 13.20
C LYS A 148 -10.97 -7.16 14.52
N TRP A 149 -11.79 -8.21 14.52
CA TRP A 149 -12.44 -8.77 15.71
C TRP A 149 -11.49 -9.63 16.55
N LEU A 150 -10.44 -10.17 15.92
CA LEU A 150 -9.47 -11.07 16.55
C LEU A 150 -8.25 -10.34 17.15
N TYR A 151 -8.20 -9.00 17.10
CA TYR A 151 -7.23 -8.28 17.91
C TYR A 151 -7.68 -8.30 19.38
N LEU A 152 -7.42 -9.42 20.08
CA LEU A 152 -7.15 -9.35 21.50
C LEU A 152 -5.99 -8.36 21.66
N THR A 153 -6.29 -7.14 22.05
CA THR A 153 -5.27 -6.17 22.41
C THR A 153 -4.48 -6.78 23.55
N LYS A 154 -3.20 -7.12 23.32
CA LYS A 154 -2.29 -7.49 24.40
C LYS A 154 -2.30 -6.33 25.40
N THR A 155 -2.83 -6.56 26.60
CA THR A 155 -2.94 -5.56 27.68
C THR A 155 -1.58 -4.96 28.04
N THR A 156 -0.51 -5.72 27.78
CA THR A 156 0.89 -5.33 28.00
C THR A 156 1.68 -5.36 26.70
N ARG A 157 2.31 -4.24 26.34
CA ARG A 157 3.34 -4.14 25.28
C ARG A 157 4.63 -3.62 25.91
N LYS A 158 5.77 -4.24 25.59
CA LYS A 158 7.10 -3.77 26.04
C LYS A 158 7.60 -2.70 25.07
N TYR A 159 7.99 -1.55 25.61
CA TYR A 159 8.62 -0.45 24.88
C TYR A 159 10.07 -0.34 25.37
N TYR A 160 11.02 -0.22 24.43
CA TYR A 160 12.39 0.17 24.75
C TYR A 160 12.46 1.69 24.72
N LEU A 161 12.76 2.30 25.86
CA LEU A 161 12.85 3.75 26.01
C LEU A 161 14.32 4.16 26.09
N VAL A 162 14.68 5.22 25.38
CA VAL A 162 15.98 5.88 25.53
C VAL A 162 15.93 6.73 26.80
N THR A 163 17.09 6.97 27.45
CA THR A 163 17.25 7.59 28.78
C THR A 163 16.62 8.98 29.01
N ARG A 164 15.99 9.59 28.00
CA ARG A 164 15.31 10.90 28.09
C ARG A 164 13.90 10.92 27.46
N GLU A 165 13.35 9.78 27.06
CA GLU A 165 11.98 9.71 26.56
C GLU A 165 10.99 9.44 27.70
N ASN A 166 9.87 10.16 27.69
CA ASN A 166 8.78 9.93 28.63
C ASN A 166 8.04 8.63 28.29
N GLU A 167 7.59 7.92 29.33
CA GLU A 167 6.82 6.68 29.15
C GLU A 167 5.58 6.90 28.27
N PRO A 168 5.38 6.08 27.22
CA PRO A 168 4.26 6.26 26.31
C PRO A 168 2.94 5.95 27.02
N LYS A 169 2.10 6.99 27.16
CA LYS A 169 0.76 6.87 27.73
C LYS A 169 -0.16 6.10 26.77
N CYS A 170 -0.30 4.81 27.02
CA CYS A 170 -1.22 3.93 26.29
C CYS A 170 -2.63 4.03 26.88
N THR A 171 -3.48 4.91 26.33
CA THR A 171 -4.91 4.98 26.67
C THR A 171 -5.75 4.52 25.50
N CYS A 172 -6.57 3.50 25.69
CA CYS A 172 -7.59 3.06 24.74
C CYS A 172 -8.96 3.43 25.31
N LYS A 173 -9.88 3.96 24.49
CA LYS A 173 -11.29 3.98 24.88
C LYS A 173 -11.75 2.54 25.03
N SER A 174 -12.34 2.20 26.17
CA SER A 174 -13.00 0.91 26.36
C SER A 174 -14.00 0.71 25.22
N LYS A 175 -13.74 -0.26 24.35
CA LYS A 175 -14.81 -0.87 23.55
C LYS A 175 -15.65 -1.61 24.57
N ARG A 176 -16.95 -1.34 24.64
CA ARG A 176 -17.88 -1.63 25.76
C ARG A 176 -17.89 -3.06 26.32
N THR A 177 -17.11 -3.99 25.79
CA THR A 177 -17.03 -5.40 26.17
C THR A 177 -15.69 -5.97 25.69
N SER A 178 -14.58 -5.67 26.38
CA SER A 178 -13.29 -6.29 26.07
C SER A 178 -13.17 -7.63 26.81
N ALA A 179 -13.38 -8.75 26.10
CA ALA A 179 -13.22 -10.07 26.68
C ALA A 179 -11.76 -10.37 27.08
N ARG A 180 -11.57 -10.93 28.27
CA ARG A 180 -10.26 -11.34 28.82
C ARG A 180 -10.02 -12.85 28.70
N ASN A 181 -11.08 -13.63 28.47
CA ASN A 181 -11.04 -15.07 28.21
C ASN A 181 -12.11 -15.47 27.18
N VAL A 182 -12.12 -16.75 26.78
CA VAL A 182 -13.05 -17.26 25.76
C VAL A 182 -14.50 -17.19 26.25
N ASP A 183 -14.78 -17.51 27.51
CA ASP A 183 -16.14 -17.51 28.05
C ASP A 183 -16.74 -16.10 28.08
N GLU A 184 -15.95 -15.08 28.45
CA GLU A 184 -16.34 -13.68 28.41
C GLU A 184 -16.55 -13.22 26.96
N LEU A 185 -15.79 -13.74 26.00
CA LEU A 185 -16.01 -13.48 24.59
C LEU A 185 -17.35 -14.07 24.12
N VAL A 186 -17.64 -15.32 24.47
CA VAL A 186 -18.90 -15.99 24.13
C VAL A 186 -20.07 -15.22 24.73
N ALA A 187 -20.04 -14.91 26.03
CA ALA A 187 -21.10 -14.15 26.70
C ALA A 187 -21.30 -12.75 26.08
N ASN A 188 -20.20 -12.06 25.71
CA ASN A 188 -20.28 -10.76 25.05
C ASN A 188 -20.91 -10.87 23.64
N VAL A 189 -20.62 -11.93 22.90
CA VAL A 189 -21.22 -12.19 21.58
C VAL A 189 -22.70 -12.53 21.71
N GLU A 190 -23.09 -13.36 22.68
CA GLU A 190 -24.49 -13.68 22.96
C GLU A 190 -25.30 -12.44 23.36
N ALA A 191 -24.78 -11.63 24.28
CA ALA A 191 -25.41 -10.38 24.69
C ALA A 191 -25.56 -9.40 23.52
N ALA A 192 -24.53 -9.27 22.70
CA ALA A 192 -24.58 -8.44 21.50
C ALA A 192 -25.59 -8.97 20.47
N PHE A 193 -25.72 -10.30 20.32
CA PHE A 193 -26.69 -10.90 19.42
C PHE A 193 -28.13 -10.58 19.83
N VAL A 194 -28.43 -10.64 21.13
CA VAL A 194 -29.77 -10.34 21.67
C VAL A 194 -30.09 -8.84 21.63
N ASP A 195 -29.13 -7.98 21.99
CA ASP A 195 -29.33 -6.52 22.04
C ASP A 195 -29.35 -5.87 20.64
N TYR A 196 -28.77 -6.52 19.63
CA TYR A 196 -28.65 -5.91 18.31
C TYR A 196 -29.98 -5.95 17.54
N PRO A 197 -30.51 -4.79 17.08
CA PRO A 197 -31.77 -4.76 16.35
C PRO A 197 -31.61 -5.41 14.96
N SER A 198 -32.37 -6.46 14.71
CA SER A 198 -32.38 -7.23 13.45
C SER A 198 -32.59 -6.35 12.22
N GLU A 199 -33.43 -5.31 12.31
CA GLU A 199 -33.67 -4.35 11.23
C GLU A 199 -32.39 -3.66 10.71
N ARG A 200 -31.36 -3.51 11.56
CA ARG A 200 -30.07 -2.95 11.13
C ARG A 200 -29.22 -3.96 10.37
N LEU A 201 -29.40 -5.26 10.65
CA LEU A 201 -28.76 -6.33 9.88
C LEU A 201 -29.34 -6.37 8.47
N ASP A 202 -30.67 -6.32 8.32
CA ASP A 202 -31.33 -6.39 7.02
C ASP A 202 -30.83 -5.30 6.06
N ARG A 203 -30.71 -4.07 6.57
CA ARG A 203 -30.16 -2.94 5.78
C ARG A 203 -28.72 -3.21 5.32
N THR A 204 -27.93 -3.86 6.17
CA THR A 204 -26.52 -4.18 5.89
C THR A 204 -26.44 -5.30 4.87
N PHE A 205 -27.21 -6.37 5.03
CA PHE A 205 -27.27 -7.49 4.09
C PHE A 205 -27.81 -7.08 2.73
N LEU A 206 -28.86 -6.26 2.65
CA LEU A 206 -29.35 -5.71 1.38
C LEU A 206 -28.30 -4.83 0.69
N THR A 207 -27.49 -4.10 1.47
CA THR A 207 -26.36 -3.35 0.91
C THR A 207 -25.31 -4.29 0.34
N LEU A 208 -24.97 -5.36 1.05
CA LEU A 208 -24.03 -6.36 0.59
C LEU A 208 -24.53 -7.06 -0.69
N GLN A 209 -25.80 -7.45 -0.72
CA GLN A 209 -26.47 -8.01 -1.90
C GLN A 209 -26.41 -7.03 -3.09
N ALA A 210 -26.70 -5.75 -2.85
CA ALA A 210 -26.60 -4.73 -3.90
C ALA A 210 -25.16 -4.59 -4.41
N CYS A 211 -24.16 -4.61 -3.53
CA CYS A 211 -22.75 -4.60 -3.91
C CYS A 211 -22.34 -5.86 -4.69
N MET A 212 -22.91 -7.04 -4.38
CA MET A 212 -22.69 -8.26 -5.15
C MET A 212 -23.25 -8.13 -6.57
N ILE A 213 -24.47 -7.59 -6.73
CA ILE A 213 -25.05 -7.31 -8.05
C ILE A 213 -24.17 -6.34 -8.84
N GLU A 214 -23.69 -5.25 -8.22
CA GLU A 214 -22.77 -4.33 -8.88
C GLU A 214 -21.44 -4.99 -9.24
N THR A 215 -20.93 -5.88 -8.38
CA THR A 215 -19.72 -6.67 -8.65
C THR A 215 -19.91 -7.57 -9.86
N LEU A 216 -21.08 -8.17 -10.04
CA LEU A 216 -21.42 -8.95 -11.23
C LEU A 216 -21.48 -8.08 -12.49
N LYS A 217 -22.14 -6.90 -12.41
CA LYS A 217 -22.22 -5.95 -13.53
C LYS A 217 -20.85 -5.46 -14.00
N CYS A 218 -19.90 -5.27 -13.09
CA CYS A 218 -18.55 -4.81 -13.43
C CYS A 218 -17.51 -5.95 -13.49
N ARG A 219 -17.95 -7.21 -13.67
CA ARG A 219 -17.06 -8.37 -13.85
C ARG A 219 -16.00 -8.52 -12.76
N GLY A 220 -16.38 -8.35 -11.50
CA GLY A 220 -15.50 -8.53 -10.35
C GLY A 220 -14.71 -7.29 -9.91
N ASP A 221 -14.72 -6.22 -10.70
CA ASP A 221 -14.07 -4.96 -10.35
C ASP A 221 -14.70 -4.32 -9.09
N ASN A 222 -14.05 -3.29 -8.55
CA ASN A 222 -14.59 -2.46 -7.49
C ASN A 222 -14.98 -1.06 -8.00
N ALA A 223 -15.01 -0.82 -9.32
CA ALA A 223 -15.31 0.48 -9.93
C ALA A 223 -16.80 0.91 -9.91
N TYR A 224 -17.54 0.62 -8.83
CA TYR A 224 -18.94 1.01 -8.65
C TYR A 224 -19.17 1.88 -7.41
N LYS A 225 -20.26 2.66 -7.41
CA LYS A 225 -20.71 3.36 -6.20
C LYS A 225 -21.60 2.43 -5.39
N VAL A 226 -21.44 2.43 -4.07
CA VAL A 226 -22.29 1.63 -3.18
C VAL A 226 -23.75 2.07 -3.34
N PRO A 227 -24.68 1.19 -3.73
CA PRO A 227 -26.08 1.57 -3.93
C PRO A 227 -26.77 1.96 -2.61
N HIS A 228 -27.26 3.21 -2.51
CA HIS A 228 -27.82 3.73 -1.26
C HIS A 228 -29.26 3.23 -0.98
N GLN A 229 -30.04 2.84 -2.00
CA GLN A 229 -31.36 2.16 -1.97
C GLN A 229 -32.44 2.70 -1.01
N VAL A 230 -32.19 3.80 -0.31
CA VAL A 230 -33.11 4.47 0.64
C VAL A 230 -33.75 3.49 1.64
N LYS A 231 -32.96 2.50 2.09
CA LYS A 231 -33.42 1.35 2.91
C LYS A 231 -34.12 1.78 4.19
N GLU A 232 -33.67 2.84 4.86
CA GLU A 232 -34.32 3.34 6.08
C GLU A 232 -35.74 3.87 5.85
N LYS A 233 -35.99 4.47 4.68
CA LYS A 233 -37.31 4.97 4.31
C LYS A 233 -38.25 3.80 3.98
N GLN A 234 -37.74 2.80 3.27
CA GLN A 234 -38.49 1.60 2.92
C GLN A 234 -38.86 0.77 4.16
N ALA A 235 -37.93 0.62 5.11
CA ALA A 235 -38.19 -0.03 6.39
C ALA A 235 -39.30 0.66 7.19
N ARG A 236 -39.25 2.00 7.30
CA ARG A 236 -40.31 2.80 7.94
C ARG A 236 -41.69 2.66 7.29
N GLN A 237 -41.74 2.27 6.01
CA GLN A 237 -42.97 2.05 5.25
C GLN A 237 -43.40 0.59 5.21
N GLY A 238 -42.66 -0.34 5.86
CA GLY A 238 -42.93 -1.78 5.81
C GLY A 238 -42.72 -2.39 4.41
N ARG A 239 -41.92 -1.76 3.55
CA ARG A 239 -41.67 -2.17 2.15
C ARG A 239 -40.22 -2.57 1.88
N LEU A 240 -39.43 -2.80 2.93
CA LEU A 240 -38.05 -3.24 2.75
C LEU A 240 -38.08 -4.70 2.25
N PRO A 241 -37.48 -4.99 1.08
CA PRO A 241 -37.44 -6.37 0.59
C PRO A 241 -36.53 -7.22 1.48
N GLU A 242 -36.82 -8.52 1.61
CA GLU A 242 -35.97 -9.46 2.34
C GLU A 242 -34.73 -9.87 1.54
N SER A 243 -34.86 -9.93 0.20
CA SER A 243 -33.75 -10.21 -0.71
C SER A 243 -33.87 -9.42 -2.00
N LEU A 244 -32.72 -9.16 -2.64
CA LEU A 244 -32.64 -8.53 -3.95
C LEU A 244 -32.62 -9.56 -5.07
N LEU A 245 -33.25 -9.20 -6.19
CA LEU A 245 -33.21 -9.98 -7.43
C LEU A 245 -31.98 -9.59 -8.26
N CYS A 246 -31.22 -10.59 -8.68
CA CYS A 246 -30.19 -10.45 -9.70
C CYS A 246 -30.86 -10.33 -11.08
N PRO A 247 -30.55 -9.29 -11.87
CA PRO A 247 -31.04 -9.21 -13.25
C PRO A 247 -30.61 -10.43 -14.08
N LEU A 248 -31.55 -10.97 -14.88
CA LEU A 248 -31.38 -12.18 -15.68
C LEU A 248 -30.29 -12.05 -16.75
N ASP A 249 -30.18 -10.89 -17.37
CA ASP A 249 -29.14 -10.55 -18.34
C ASP A 249 -27.76 -10.55 -17.68
N VAL A 250 -27.61 -9.92 -16.51
CA VAL A 250 -26.37 -9.89 -15.74
C VAL A 250 -25.94 -11.31 -15.38
N TYR A 251 -26.87 -12.12 -14.87
CA TYR A 251 -26.60 -13.50 -14.51
C TYR A 251 -26.16 -14.35 -15.72
N LYS A 252 -26.88 -14.25 -16.85
CA LYS A 252 -26.54 -14.99 -18.07
C LYS A 252 -25.17 -14.61 -18.62
N ASN A 253 -24.85 -13.32 -18.62
CA ASN A 253 -23.56 -12.83 -19.08
C ASN A 253 -22.42 -13.36 -18.21
N VAL A 254 -22.55 -13.25 -16.87
CA VAL A 254 -21.53 -13.75 -15.95
C VAL A 254 -21.42 -15.27 -16.02
N LYS A 255 -22.54 -15.99 -16.17
CA LYS A 255 -22.53 -17.44 -16.33
C LYS A 255 -21.74 -17.84 -17.59
N GLY A 256 -22.01 -17.21 -18.72
CA GLY A 256 -21.26 -17.46 -19.96
C GLY A 256 -19.77 -17.16 -19.83
N GLU A 257 -19.40 -16.09 -19.12
CA GLU A 257 -18.00 -15.76 -18.84
C GLU A 257 -17.34 -16.79 -17.91
N LEU A 258 -18.00 -17.20 -16.84
CA LEU A 258 -17.47 -18.21 -15.92
C LEU A 258 -17.34 -19.60 -16.58
N ASP A 259 -18.24 -19.93 -17.49
CA ASP A 259 -18.20 -21.18 -18.27
C ASP A 259 -17.08 -21.14 -19.34
N ALA A 260 -16.71 -19.95 -19.84
CA ALA A 260 -15.65 -19.77 -20.83
C ALA A 260 -14.24 -19.69 -20.22
N VAL A 261 -14.11 -19.28 -18.96
CA VAL A 261 -12.83 -19.22 -18.27
C VAL A 261 -12.37 -20.63 -17.90
N ASP A 262 -11.11 -20.97 -18.21
CA ASP A 262 -10.48 -22.17 -17.68
C ASP A 262 -10.38 -22.04 -16.15
N ARG A 263 -11.34 -22.69 -15.49
CA ARG A 263 -11.47 -22.70 -14.04
C ARG A 263 -10.20 -23.18 -13.36
N THR A 264 -9.50 -24.14 -13.95
CA THR A 264 -8.31 -24.76 -13.36
C THR A 264 -7.14 -23.79 -13.39
N GLU A 265 -6.93 -23.14 -14.54
CA GLU A 265 -5.85 -22.17 -14.68
C GLU A 265 -6.07 -20.94 -13.80
N MET A 266 -7.30 -20.43 -13.74
CA MET A 266 -7.59 -19.26 -12.91
C MET A 266 -7.51 -19.58 -11.41
N GLU A 267 -7.93 -20.78 -10.98
CA GLU A 267 -7.75 -21.26 -9.60
C GLU A 267 -6.25 -21.41 -9.24
N ARG A 268 -5.41 -21.84 -10.18
CA ARG A 268 -3.94 -21.90 -10.02
C ARG A 268 -3.33 -20.51 -9.80
N VAL A 269 -3.66 -19.54 -10.66
CA VAL A 269 -3.15 -18.15 -10.54
C VAL A 269 -3.57 -17.51 -9.23
N VAL A 270 -4.82 -17.72 -8.79
CA VAL A 270 -5.30 -17.25 -7.48
C VAL A 270 -4.46 -17.85 -6.35
N ALA A 271 -4.18 -19.16 -6.40
CA ALA A 271 -3.34 -19.82 -5.41
C ALA A 271 -1.92 -19.22 -5.41
N GLU A 272 -1.31 -19.01 -6.58
CA GLU A 272 0.02 -18.40 -6.68
C GLU A 272 0.08 -16.99 -6.10
N GLU A 273 -0.93 -16.15 -6.36
CA GLU A 273 -1.01 -14.81 -5.76
C GLU A 273 -1.11 -14.86 -4.22
N LEU A 274 -1.86 -15.82 -3.67
CA LEU A 274 -1.99 -16.01 -2.22
C LEU A 274 -0.66 -16.48 -1.59
N HIS A 275 0.03 -17.43 -2.22
CA HIS A 275 1.33 -17.92 -1.74
C HIS A 275 2.44 -16.87 -1.90
N GLY A 276 2.43 -16.08 -2.98
CA GLY A 276 3.37 -14.98 -3.21
C GLY A 276 3.27 -13.87 -2.16
N ARG A 277 2.07 -13.63 -1.60
CA ARG A 277 1.84 -12.70 -0.49
C ARG A 277 2.34 -13.22 0.85
N ALA A 278 2.34 -14.54 1.07
CA ALA A 278 2.92 -15.15 2.27
C ALA A 278 4.45 -15.01 2.29
N GLY A 279 5.12 -15.11 1.13
CA GLY A 279 6.57 -14.97 1.00
C GLY A 279 7.13 -13.54 1.12
N THR A 280 6.28 -12.50 1.01
CA THR A 280 6.72 -11.09 1.10
C THR A 280 6.72 -10.54 2.53
N ARG A 281 6.07 -11.21 3.50
CA ARG A 281 6.14 -10.81 4.93
C ARG A 281 7.44 -11.24 5.64
N ALA A 282 8.30 -12.04 5.02
CA ALA A 282 9.51 -12.60 5.63
C ALA A 282 10.83 -11.86 5.29
N ARG A 283 10.80 -10.65 4.72
CA ARG A 283 12.02 -9.87 4.41
C ARG A 283 12.09 -8.54 5.14
N THR A 284 12.19 -8.62 6.46
CA THR A 284 12.91 -7.63 7.28
C THR A 284 13.72 -8.36 8.34
N ASN A 285 14.62 -9.25 7.92
CA ASN A 285 15.78 -9.59 8.73
C ASN A 285 16.90 -8.66 8.27
N CYS A 286 17.17 -7.63 9.07
CA CYS A 286 18.42 -6.91 9.02
C CYS A 286 19.54 -7.88 9.43
N PRO A 287 20.63 -8.01 8.66
CA PRO A 287 21.82 -8.70 9.13
C PRO A 287 22.57 -7.83 10.17
N GLU A 288 23.16 -8.52 11.13
CA GLU A 288 24.01 -8.02 12.23
C GLU A 288 25.23 -7.19 11.77
#